data_AF-A0A7W9U6T6-F1
#
_entry.id   AF-A0A7W9U6T6-F1
#
_cell.length_a   1.000
_cell.length_b   1.000
_cell.length_c   1.000
_cell.angle_alpha   90.00
_cell.angle_beta   90.00
_cell.angle_gamma   90.00
#
_symmetry.space_group_name_H-M   'P 1'
#
loop_
_entity.id
_entity.type
_entity.pdbx_description
1 polymer ?
#
loop_
_entity_poly.entity_id
_entity_poly.type
_entity_poly.pdbx_seq_one_letter_code
_entity_poly.pdbx_strand_id
1 'polypeptide(L)'
;MTQQAKDNAGFTLPAPVEGQQAPAAAATPATPATGTPETVESLPVTTDVDTSSRDALIGGGVLLVLFIAFFFAKNAYANTLVAKRIQPGNANAAGWWLFIFLASLSTGVVLAAINAPKFMAPLIIGPLTLIGLIALVLMLLSSRK
;
A
#
# COMPACT_ATOMS: atom_id res chain seq x y z
N MET A 1 61.86 -7.55 -9.36
CA MET A 1 60.53 -8.07 -8.99
C MET A 1 60.17 -7.49 -7.63
N THR A 2 59.33 -6.46 -7.59
CA THR A 2 58.82 -5.82 -6.37
C THR A 2 57.46 -6.42 -6.06
N GLN A 3 57.33 -7.20 -4.98
CA GLN A 3 56.04 -7.53 -4.39
C GLN A 3 55.89 -6.74 -3.08
N GLN A 4 54.95 -5.80 -3.13
CA GLN A 4 54.46 -5.01 -2.02
C GLN A 4 53.26 -5.78 -1.44
N ALA A 5 53.47 -6.50 -0.34
CA ALA A 5 52.38 -7.11 0.42
C ALA A 5 51.85 -6.07 1.42
N LYS A 6 50.56 -5.77 1.28
CA LYS A 6 49.81 -4.77 2.04
C LYS A 6 48.95 -5.54 3.03
N ASP A 7 49.35 -5.59 4.30
CA ASP A 7 48.57 -6.21 5.36
C ASP A 7 48.13 -5.19 6.42
N ASN A 8 46.81 -5.22 6.62
CA ASN A 8 46.00 -4.43 7.53
C ASN A 8 46.42 -4.56 8.99
N ALA A 9 46.53 -3.43 9.71
CA ALA A 9 46.44 -3.41 11.18
C ALA A 9 45.85 -2.07 11.68
N GLY A 10 44.82 -1.57 11.00
CA GLY A 10 44.07 -0.38 11.39
C GLY A 10 42.72 -0.72 12.01
N PHE A 11 42.69 -1.45 13.12
CA PHE A 11 41.57 -1.50 14.08
C PHE A 11 42.02 -2.26 15.34
N THR A 12 42.16 -1.56 16.47
CA THR A 12 42.43 -2.19 17.78
C THR A 12 41.17 -2.10 18.64
N LEU A 13 40.64 -3.25 19.04
CA LEU A 13 39.56 -3.32 20.02
C LEU A 13 40.11 -2.98 21.42
N PRO A 14 39.40 -2.16 22.23
CA PRO A 14 39.72 -1.99 23.65
C PRO A 14 39.64 -3.34 24.38
N ALA A 15 40.66 -3.67 25.17
CA ALA A 15 40.68 -4.90 25.96
C ALA A 15 39.56 -4.88 27.03
N PRO A 16 38.87 -6.01 27.26
CA PRO A 16 37.90 -6.14 28.35
C PRO A 16 38.60 -5.93 29.70
N VAL A 17 38.13 -4.99 30.51
CA VAL A 17 38.57 -4.82 31.90
C VAL A 17 37.87 -5.85 32.78
N GLU A 18 38.42 -7.04 32.87
CA GLU A 18 38.07 -8.01 33.90
C GLU A 18 38.94 -7.80 35.15
N GLY A 19 38.30 -7.39 36.24
CA GLY A 19 38.70 -7.75 37.59
C GLY A 19 39.66 -6.79 38.32
N GLN A 20 39.11 -5.79 39.00
CA GLN A 20 39.70 -5.32 40.25
C GLN A 20 38.64 -5.42 41.36
N GLN A 21 38.99 -6.23 42.36
CA GLN A 21 38.15 -6.77 43.44
C GLN A 21 37.44 -5.73 44.31
N ALA A 22 36.22 -6.09 44.73
CA ALA A 22 35.46 -5.52 45.84
C ALA A 22 36.15 -5.73 47.21
N PRO A 23 35.70 -5.05 48.29
CA PRO A 23 35.02 -5.84 49.33
C PRO A 23 33.87 -5.16 50.11
N ALA A 24 32.80 -5.98 50.28
CA ALA A 24 31.98 -6.26 51.49
C ALA A 24 31.09 -5.16 52.11
N ALA A 25 29.89 -5.39 52.68
CA ALA A 25 29.07 -6.56 53.06
C ALA A 25 27.56 -6.10 53.04
N ALA A 26 26.48 -6.89 53.12
CA ALA A 26 26.18 -8.08 53.92
C ALA A 26 24.88 -8.80 53.44
N ALA A 27 24.71 -10.03 53.95
CA ALA A 27 23.73 -11.13 53.80
C ALA A 27 22.20 -10.78 53.76
N THR A 28 21.36 -11.35 52.86
CA THR A 28 20.60 -12.66 52.87
C THR A 28 19.25 -12.60 53.67
N PRO A 29 18.14 -13.35 53.42
CA PRO A 29 17.54 -14.03 52.23
C PRO A 29 16.00 -13.81 51.97
N ALA A 30 15.57 -14.17 50.75
CA ALA A 30 14.34 -14.86 50.29
C ALA A 30 12.89 -14.36 50.56
N THR A 31 12.09 -14.21 49.48
CA THR A 31 10.81 -14.94 49.16
C THR A 31 10.18 -14.37 47.86
N PRO A 32 9.51 -15.18 47.00
CA PRO A 32 9.25 -14.86 45.58
C PRO A 32 7.86 -14.26 45.34
N ALA A 33 7.72 -13.38 44.34
CA ALA A 33 6.41 -13.07 43.74
C ALA A 33 6.57 -12.48 42.32
N THR A 34 6.11 -13.26 41.35
CA THR A 34 5.18 -12.92 40.26
C THR A 34 5.31 -11.56 39.58
N GLY A 35 5.48 -11.64 38.26
CA GLY A 35 5.71 -10.51 37.36
C GLY A 35 4.67 -9.40 37.35
N THR A 36 5.11 -8.26 36.84
CA THR A 36 4.29 -7.15 36.37
C THR A 36 5.02 -6.60 35.15
N PRO A 37 4.32 -6.39 34.02
CA PRO A 37 4.90 -6.34 32.70
C PRO A 37 5.75 -5.09 32.53
N GLU A 38 6.79 -5.22 31.70
CA GLU A 38 7.50 -4.07 31.17
C GLU A 38 6.50 -3.08 30.60
N THR A 39 6.57 -1.84 31.05
CA THR A 39 5.97 -0.70 30.38
C THR A 39 6.59 -0.63 29.00
N VAL A 40 5.97 -1.33 28.04
CA VAL A 40 6.17 -1.10 26.62
C VAL A 40 5.69 0.33 26.42
N GLU A 41 6.65 1.24 26.37
CA GLU A 41 6.47 2.56 25.81
C GLU A 41 5.91 2.34 24.41
N SER A 42 4.59 2.49 24.29
CA SER A 42 3.88 2.42 23.03
C SER A 42 4.28 3.66 22.25
N LEU A 43 5.47 3.59 21.64
CA LEU A 43 5.77 4.39 20.46
C LEU A 43 4.58 4.20 19.52
N PRO A 44 3.96 5.28 19.01
CA PRO A 44 3.01 5.10 17.94
C PRO A 44 3.77 4.39 16.84
N VAL A 45 3.37 3.16 16.52
CA VAL A 45 3.78 2.50 15.28
C VAL A 45 3.11 3.31 14.18
N THR A 46 3.68 4.46 13.85
CA THR A 46 3.52 5.08 12.56
C THR A 46 4.27 4.16 11.62
N THR A 47 3.61 3.10 11.16
CA THR A 47 3.97 2.41 9.92
C THR A 47 3.74 3.41 8.79
N ASP A 48 4.54 4.47 8.72
CA ASP A 48 4.65 5.26 7.50
C ASP A 48 5.46 4.40 6.54
N VAL A 49 4.76 3.47 5.89
CA VAL A 49 5.34 2.71 4.79
C VAL A 49 5.43 3.70 3.64
N ASP A 50 6.61 4.27 3.46
CA ASP A 50 6.90 5.17 2.35
C ASP A 50 6.66 4.45 1.03
N THR A 51 5.85 5.06 0.17
CA THR A 51 5.63 4.57 -1.19
C THR A 51 6.75 5.09 -2.08
N SER A 52 7.57 4.18 -2.62
CA SER A 52 8.66 4.54 -3.52
C SER A 52 8.12 5.19 -4.81
N SER A 53 8.80 6.22 -5.31
CA SER A 53 8.44 6.89 -6.57
C SER A 53 8.43 5.93 -7.76
N ARG A 54 9.26 4.88 -7.72
CA ARG A 54 9.27 3.81 -8.72
C ARG A 54 7.94 3.07 -8.76
N ASP A 55 7.41 2.69 -7.60
CA ASP A 55 6.18 1.91 -7.51
C ASP A 55 4.97 2.78 -7.90
N ALA A 56 5.00 4.07 -7.52
CA ALA A 56 4.01 5.04 -8.00
C ALA A 56 4.06 5.21 -9.53
N LEU A 57 5.25 5.27 -10.13
CA LEU A 57 5.42 5.41 -11.59
C LEU A 57 4.96 4.16 -12.33
N ILE A 58 5.31 2.96 -11.83
CA ILE A 58 4.85 1.69 -12.40
C ILE A 58 3.32 1.59 -12.27
N GLY A 59 2.79 1.86 -11.09
CA GLY A 59 1.35 1.86 -10.84
C GLY A 59 0.60 2.82 -11.75
N GLY A 60 1.08 4.06 -11.89
CA GLY A 60 0.53 5.05 -12.82
C GLY A 60 0.60 4.59 -14.28
N GLY A 61 1.70 3.96 -14.70
CA GLY A 61 1.84 3.38 -16.04
C GLY A 61 0.86 2.25 -16.32
N VAL A 62 0.68 1.33 -15.37
CA VAL A 62 -0.33 0.27 -15.45
C VAL A 62 -1.74 0.86 -15.52
N LEU A 63 -2.01 1.86 -14.69
CA LEU A 63 -3.30 2.54 -14.63
C LEU A 63 -3.62 3.25 -15.97
N LEU A 64 -2.63 3.89 -16.59
CA LEU A 64 -2.75 4.47 -17.93
C LEU A 64 -3.11 3.41 -18.98
N VAL A 65 -2.40 2.28 -19.02
CA VAL A 65 -2.67 1.19 -19.97
C VAL A 65 -4.08 0.63 -19.76
N LEU A 66 -4.49 0.46 -18.50
CA LEU A 66 -5.85 0.01 -18.16
C LEU A 66 -6.90 1.03 -18.61
N PHE A 67 -6.68 2.33 -18.41
CA PHE A 67 -7.59 3.37 -18.90
C PHE A 67 -7.75 3.35 -20.41
N ILE A 68 -6.66 3.15 -21.14
CA ILE A 68 -6.70 2.96 -22.60
C ILE A 68 -7.58 1.75 -22.94
N ALA A 69 -7.37 0.60 -22.30
CA ALA A 69 -8.21 -0.58 -22.49
C ALA A 69 -9.69 -0.31 -22.15
N PHE A 70 -9.97 0.49 -21.12
CA PHE A 70 -11.32 0.86 -20.72
C PHE A 70 -12.01 1.79 -21.70
N PHE A 71 -11.28 2.60 -22.50
CA PHE A 71 -11.88 3.34 -23.62
C PHE A 71 -12.47 2.39 -24.67
N PHE A 72 -11.78 1.28 -24.96
CA PHE A 72 -12.32 0.26 -25.85
C PHE A 72 -13.54 -0.42 -25.23
N ALA A 73 -13.49 -0.77 -23.94
CA ALA A 73 -14.62 -1.37 -23.24
C ALA A 73 -15.85 -0.43 -23.24
N LYS A 74 -15.65 0.86 -22.96
CA LYS A 74 -16.67 1.91 -23.05
C LYS A 74 -17.29 1.99 -24.43
N ASN A 75 -16.46 2.09 -25.47
CA ASN A 75 -16.93 2.27 -26.84
C ASN A 75 -17.68 1.02 -27.34
N ALA A 76 -17.15 -0.17 -27.03
CA ALA A 76 -17.80 -1.44 -27.33
C ALA A 76 -19.14 -1.54 -26.61
N TYR A 77 -19.19 -1.23 -25.32
CA TYR A 77 -20.43 -1.29 -24.55
C TYR A 77 -21.51 -0.36 -25.10
N ALA A 78 -21.18 0.91 -25.34
CA ALA A 78 -22.10 1.87 -25.95
C ALA A 78 -22.60 1.38 -27.31
N ASN A 79 -21.71 0.84 -28.15
CA ASN A 79 -22.09 0.30 -29.45
C ASN A 79 -23.02 -0.93 -29.34
N THR A 80 -22.81 -1.81 -28.36
CA THR A 80 -23.70 -2.96 -28.13
C THR A 80 -25.10 -2.52 -27.67
N LEU A 81 -25.22 -1.41 -26.94
CA LEU A 81 -26.52 -0.87 -26.52
C LEU A 81 -27.27 -0.24 -27.70
N VAL A 82 -26.56 0.50 -28.57
CA VAL A 82 -27.17 1.03 -29.80
C VAL A 82 -27.63 -0.11 -30.71
N ALA A 83 -26.84 -1.18 -30.83
CA ALA A 83 -27.24 -2.39 -31.56
C ALA A 83 -28.50 -3.05 -30.95
N LYS A 84 -28.68 -2.94 -29.63
CA LYS A 84 -29.87 -3.38 -28.88
C LYS A 84 -31.03 -2.37 -28.89
N ARG A 85 -31.00 -1.35 -29.75
CA ARG A 85 -32.05 -0.32 -29.92
C ARG A 85 -32.23 0.63 -28.72
N ILE A 86 -31.22 0.77 -27.87
CA ILE A 86 -31.21 1.79 -26.80
C ILE A 86 -30.95 3.16 -27.42
N GLN A 87 -31.57 4.22 -26.88
CA GLN A 87 -31.37 5.58 -27.38
C GLN A 87 -29.88 5.96 -27.35
N PRO A 88 -29.34 6.59 -28.42
CA PRO A 88 -27.91 6.92 -28.52
C PRO A 88 -27.37 7.76 -27.33
N GLY A 89 -28.22 8.65 -26.79
CA GLY A 89 -27.88 9.45 -25.61
C GLY A 89 -27.66 8.59 -24.35
N ASN A 90 -28.57 7.65 -24.09
CA ASN A 90 -28.49 6.75 -22.93
C ASN A 90 -27.35 5.73 -23.09
N ALA A 91 -27.13 5.23 -24.30
CA ALA A 91 -26.03 4.32 -24.60
C ALA A 91 -24.65 4.96 -24.36
N ASN A 92 -24.45 6.22 -24.79
CA ASN A 92 -23.22 6.95 -24.52
C ASN A 92 -23.03 7.23 -23.02
N ALA A 93 -24.09 7.65 -22.32
CA ALA A 93 -24.05 7.85 -20.87
C ALA A 93 -23.68 6.55 -20.14
N ALA A 94 -24.27 5.41 -20.51
CA ALA A 94 -23.97 4.12 -19.91
C ALA A 94 -22.50 3.71 -20.12
N GLY A 95 -21.93 3.99 -21.30
CA GLY A 95 -20.50 3.80 -21.55
C GLY A 95 -19.61 4.67 -20.67
N TRP A 96 -19.99 5.93 -20.43
CA TRP A 96 -19.27 6.81 -19.50
C TRP A 96 -19.35 6.31 -18.06
N TRP A 97 -20.52 5.86 -17.60
CA TRP A 97 -20.67 5.28 -16.27
C TRP A 97 -19.87 3.99 -16.10
N LEU A 98 -19.84 3.13 -17.11
CA LEU A 98 -18.99 1.94 -17.15
C LEU A 98 -17.51 2.32 -17.00
N PHE A 99 -17.05 3.32 -17.76
CA PHE A 99 -15.67 3.79 -17.67
C PHE A 99 -15.32 4.26 -16.26
N ILE A 100 -16.17 5.08 -15.64
CA ILE A 100 -15.94 5.59 -14.28
C ILE A 100 -15.86 4.42 -13.27
N PHE A 101 -16.76 3.43 -13.39
CA PHE A 101 -16.76 2.25 -12.54
C PHE A 101 -15.47 1.42 -12.68
N LEU A 102 -15.04 1.12 -13.92
CA LEU A 102 -13.80 0.38 -14.16
C LEU A 102 -12.58 1.19 -13.70
N ALA A 103 -12.59 2.51 -13.95
CA ALA A 103 -11.52 3.39 -13.54
C ALA A 103 -11.38 3.45 -12.01
N SER A 104 -12.48 3.60 -11.27
CA SER A 104 -12.45 3.64 -9.81
C SER A 104 -12.02 2.29 -9.24
N LEU A 105 -12.55 1.18 -9.77
CA LEU A 105 -12.21 -0.16 -9.32
C LEU A 105 -10.72 -0.46 -9.57
N SER A 106 -10.24 -0.17 -10.78
CA SER A 106 -8.84 -0.33 -11.15
C SER A 106 -7.92 0.55 -10.32
N THR A 107 -8.31 1.81 -10.05
CA THR A 107 -7.54 2.71 -9.20
C THR A 107 -7.39 2.10 -7.81
N GLY A 108 -8.46 1.55 -7.24
CA GLY A 108 -8.42 0.87 -5.94
C GLY A 108 -7.50 -0.35 -5.96
N VAL A 109 -7.58 -1.18 -7.00
CA VAL A 109 -6.72 -2.36 -7.16
C VAL A 109 -5.24 -1.98 -7.32
N VAL A 110 -4.93 -0.97 -8.13
CA VAL A 110 -3.56 -0.50 -8.35
C VAL A 110 -2.98 0.10 -7.07
N LEU A 111 -3.73 0.96 -6.38
CA LEU A 111 -3.33 1.51 -5.08
C LEU A 111 -3.08 0.41 -4.05
N ALA A 112 -3.96 -0.60 -3.98
CA ALA A 112 -3.78 -1.77 -3.13
C ALA A 112 -2.49 -2.54 -3.45
N ALA A 113 -2.19 -2.70 -4.74
CA ALA A 113 -1.00 -3.42 -5.21
C ALA A 113 0.29 -2.66 -4.89
N ILE A 114 0.27 -1.33 -4.92
CA ILE A 114 1.45 -0.50 -4.58
C ILE A 114 1.71 -0.53 -3.08
N ASN A 115 0.68 -0.30 -2.26
CA ASN A 115 0.81 -0.29 -0.80
C ASN A 115 -0.56 -0.49 -0.12
N ALA A 116 -0.94 -1.75 0.10
CA ALA A 116 -2.22 -2.09 0.72
C ALA A 116 -2.42 -1.45 2.10
N PRO A 117 -1.46 -1.49 3.05
CA PRO A 117 -1.64 -0.88 4.38
C PRO A 117 -1.99 0.61 4.34
N LYS A 118 -1.38 1.36 3.42
CA LYS A 118 -1.60 2.80 3.27
C LYS A 118 -2.89 3.12 2.53
N PHE A 119 -3.19 2.41 1.45
CA PHE A 119 -4.27 2.77 0.53
C PHE A 119 -5.60 2.05 0.77
N MET A 120 -5.62 0.99 1.58
CA MET A 120 -6.87 0.38 2.07
C MET A 120 -7.48 1.11 3.27
N ALA A 121 -6.84 2.20 3.73
CA ALA A 121 -7.42 3.06 4.74
C ALA A 121 -8.84 3.49 4.31
N PRO A 122 -9.86 3.38 5.20
CA PRO A 122 -11.25 3.70 4.87
C PRO A 122 -11.43 5.09 4.25
N LEU A 123 -10.57 6.04 4.62
CA LEU A 123 -10.60 7.41 4.10
C LEU A 123 -10.24 7.52 2.61
N ILE A 124 -9.42 6.62 2.08
CA ILE A 124 -9.00 6.61 0.68
C ILE A 124 -9.92 5.69 -0.14
N ILE A 125 -10.12 4.46 0.35
CA ILE A 125 -10.91 3.46 -0.37
C ILE A 125 -12.42 3.76 -0.31
N GLY A 126 -12.90 4.39 0.76
CA GLY A 126 -14.32 4.70 0.96
C GLY A 126 -14.90 5.61 -0.12
N PRO A 127 -14.34 6.81 -0.36
CA PRO A 127 -14.80 7.68 -1.44
C PRO A 127 -14.70 7.02 -2.82
N LEU A 128 -13.61 6.28 -3.06
CA LEU A 128 -13.38 5.63 -4.34
C LEU A 128 -14.41 4.52 -4.63
N THR A 129 -14.70 3.69 -3.64
CA THR A 129 -15.72 2.64 -3.73
C THR A 129 -17.12 3.24 -3.82
N LEU A 130 -17.42 4.32 -3.10
CA LEU A 130 -18.68 5.04 -3.21
C LEU A 130 -18.92 5.55 -4.63
N ILE A 131 -17.93 6.22 -5.24
CA ILE A 131 -18.00 6.69 -6.63
C ILE A 131 -18.20 5.51 -7.58
N GLY A 132 -17.47 4.41 -7.37
CA GLY A 132 -17.63 3.19 -8.16
C GLY A 132 -19.04 2.60 -8.08
N LEU A 133 -19.62 2.52 -6.89
CA LEU A 133 -20.98 2.02 -6.70
C LEU A 133 -22.02 2.93 -7.35
N ILE A 134 -21.89 4.25 -7.19
CA ILE A 134 -22.78 5.21 -7.84
C ILE A 134 -22.69 5.06 -9.36
N ALA A 135 -21.47 4.95 -9.90
CA ALA A 135 -21.24 4.77 -11.32
C ALA A 135 -21.84 3.45 -11.83
N LEU A 136 -21.71 2.36 -11.07
CA LEU A 136 -22.32 1.08 -11.40
C LEU A 136 -23.85 1.18 -11.44
N VAL A 137 -24.47 1.82 -10.45
CA VAL A 137 -25.93 2.02 -10.42
C VAL A 137 -26.39 2.84 -11.62
N LEU A 138 -25.71 3.95 -11.92
CA LEU A 138 -26.07 4.82 -13.03
C LEU A 138 -25.81 4.16 -14.39
N MET A 139 -24.76 3.34 -14.52
CA MET A 139 -24.54 2.50 -15.71
C MET A 139 -25.73 1.58 -15.95
N LEU A 140 -26.19 0.86 -14.92
CA LEU A 140 -27.32 -0.07 -15.04
C LEU A 140 -28.62 0.65 -15.39
N LEU A 141 -28.86 1.82 -14.80
CA LEU A 141 -30.05 2.64 -15.08
C LEU A 141 -30.02 3.21 -16.51
N SER A 142 -28.88 3.71 -16.97
CA SER A 142 -28.69 4.22 -18.34
C SER A 142 -28.75 3.10 -19.39
N SER A 143 -28.42 1.86 -19.02
CA SER A 143 -28.45 0.70 -19.91
C SER A 143 -29.84 0.08 -20.11
N ARG A 144 -30.87 0.58 -19.41
CA ARG A 144 -32.24 0.00 -19.44
C ARG A 144 -33.27 0.91 -20.13
N LYS A 145 -32.93 2.17 -20.36
CA LYS A 145 -33.85 3.20 -20.86
C LYS A 145 -33.64 3.51 -22.32
#